data_AF-A0A3N0XQU0-F1
#
_entry.id   AF-A0A3N0XQU0-F1
#
_cell.length_a   1.000
_cell.length_b   1.000
_cell.length_c   1.000
_cell.angle_alpha   90.00
_cell.angle_beta   90.00
_cell.angle_gamma   90.00
#
_symmetry.space_group_name_H-M   'P 1'
#
loop_
_entity.id
_entity.type
_entity.pdbx_description
1 polymer ?
#
loop_
_entity_poly.entity_id
_entity_poly.type
_entity_poly.pdbx_seq_one_letter_code
_entity_poly.pdbx_strand_id
1 'polypeptide(L)'
;MASNFVGVSTMDEVQRWDKKQGRFLKVSRPEMVKLYNEAMGAVVNSWLEYRLDAKRANLQTKDILDLLHFKMNVAQCLVSVHKPVAAKRRRPSMSPEPQPHAHRPQVQDARPLSEVQYDMVDHMPN
;
A
#
# COMPACT_ATOMS: atom_id res chain seq x y z
N MET A 1 -19.84 8.79 -5.24
CA MET A 1 -19.83 8.82 -3.76
C MET A 1 -18.49 8.28 -3.30
N ALA A 2 -17.57 9.15 -2.88
CA ALA A 2 -16.31 8.70 -2.28
C ALA A 2 -16.62 8.21 -0.86
N SER A 3 -16.23 6.98 -0.54
CA SER A 3 -16.44 6.39 0.77
C SER A 3 -15.53 7.10 1.79
N ASN A 4 -16.11 7.96 2.62
CA ASN A 4 -15.45 8.48 3.81
C ASN A 4 -15.52 7.40 4.90
N PHE A 5 -14.78 6.30 4.77
CA PHE A 5 -14.73 5.27 5.82
C PHE A 5 -14.14 5.81 7.14
N VAL A 6 -13.45 6.96 7.14
CA VAL A 6 -12.88 7.56 8.36
C VAL A 6 -12.97 9.09 8.31
N GLY A 7 -14.16 9.64 8.56
CA GLY A 7 -14.37 11.09 8.65
C GLY A 7 -13.91 11.72 9.97
N VAL A 8 -13.68 10.92 11.02
CA VAL A 8 -13.16 11.37 12.31
C VAL A 8 -12.27 10.27 12.89
N SER A 9 -10.99 10.26 12.53
CA SER A 9 -10.01 9.43 13.25
C SER A 9 -9.95 9.94 14.68
N THR A 10 -10.28 9.09 15.65
CA THR A 10 -9.96 9.42 17.04
C THR A 10 -8.44 9.60 17.15
N MET A 11 -8.00 10.69 17.80
CA MET A 11 -6.59 10.95 18.05
C MET A 11 -6.31 10.57 19.50
N ASP A 12 -5.33 9.71 19.70
CA ASP A 12 -4.91 9.24 21.01
C ASP A 12 -3.54 9.81 21.35
N GLU A 13 -3.25 10.05 22.64
CA GLU A 13 -1.93 10.49 23.07
C GLU A 13 -1.13 9.30 23.59
N VAL A 14 0.03 9.04 22.98
CA VAL A 14 0.94 7.99 23.43
C VAL A 14 2.25 8.57 23.96
N GLN A 15 2.79 7.97 25.02
CA GLN A 15 4.13 8.29 25.48
C GLN A 15 5.15 7.70 24.51
N ARG A 16 5.98 8.57 23.92
CA ARG A 16 7.06 8.18 23.01
C ARG A 16 8.38 8.69 23.55
N TRP A 17 9.37 7.81 23.58
CA TRP A 17 10.72 8.19 23.97
C TRP A 17 11.37 9.05 22.89
N ASP A 18 11.84 10.24 23.26
CA ASP A 18 12.71 11.07 22.44
C ASP A 18 14.17 10.90 22.89
N LYS A 19 14.99 10.27 22.04
CA LYS A 19 16.41 10.02 22.31
C LYS A 19 17.23 11.32 22.39
N LYS A 20 16.85 12.38 21.67
CA LYS A 20 17.60 13.66 21.69
C LYS A 20 17.40 14.39 23.00
N GLN A 21 16.17 14.40 23.51
CA GLN A 21 15.81 15.08 24.75
C GLN A 21 15.94 14.19 25.99
N GLY A 22 16.14 12.89 25.83
CA GLY A 22 16.27 11.94 26.93
C GLY A 22 15.02 11.85 27.80
N ARG A 23 13.84 12.06 27.21
CA ARG A 23 12.56 12.09 27.95
C ARG A 23 11.43 11.50 27.14
N PHE A 24 10.38 11.08 27.85
CA PHE A 24 9.11 10.71 27.23
C PHE A 24 8.32 11.98 26.87
N LEU A 25 7.90 12.06 25.61
CA LEU A 25 7.00 13.09 25.11
C LEU A 25 5.61 12.48 24.89
N LYS A 26 4.56 13.26 25.17
CA LYS A 26 3.21 12.92 24.74
C LYS A 26 3.06 13.30 23.28
N VAL A 27 2.81 12.31 22.42
CA VAL A 27 2.67 12.49 20.98
C VAL A 27 1.28 12.02 20.58
N SER A 28 0.54 12.88 19.89
CA SER A 28 -0.75 12.52 19.30
C SER A 28 -0.53 11.52 18.16
N ARG A 29 -1.27 10.41 18.16
CA ARG A 29 -1.26 9.37 17.13
C ARG A 29 -2.67 9.19 16.56
N PRO A 30 -2.80 9.03 15.22
CA PRO A 30 -4.03 8.57 14.61
C PRO A 30 -4.34 7.12 14.98
N GLU A 31 -5.62 6.77 14.99
CA GLU A 31 -6.12 5.42 15.24
C GLU A 31 -5.52 4.37 14.30
N MET A 32 -5.32 4.71 13.03
CA MET A 32 -4.70 3.83 12.05
C MET A 32 -3.28 3.38 12.46
N VAL A 33 -2.51 4.27 13.10
CA VAL A 33 -1.16 3.93 13.60
C VAL A 33 -1.24 2.97 14.77
N LYS A 34 -2.23 3.14 15.65
CA LYS A 34 -2.50 2.22 16.76
C LYS A 34 -2.82 0.82 16.24
N LEU A 35 -3.80 0.73 15.34
CA LEU A 35 -4.24 -0.55 14.75
C LEU A 35 -3.09 -1.26 14.03
N TYR A 36 -2.30 -0.52 13.25
CA TYR A 36 -1.13 -1.07 12.57
C TYR A 36 -0.12 -1.65 13.58
N ASN A 37 0.22 -0.91 14.62
CA ASN A 37 1.20 -1.35 15.61
C ASN A 37 0.72 -2.58 16.38
N GLU A 38 -0.55 -2.62 16.77
CA GLU A 38 -1.17 -3.76 17.45
C GLU A 38 -1.17 -5.01 16.57
N ALA A 39 -1.65 -4.89 15.32
CA ALA A 39 -1.64 -5.98 14.36
C ALA A 39 -0.21 -6.48 14.07
N MET A 40 0.74 -5.56 13.92
CA MET A 40 2.13 -5.91 13.66
C MET A 40 2.78 -6.63 14.84
N GLY A 41 2.42 -6.25 16.08
CA GLY A 41 2.83 -6.97 17.29
C GLY A 41 2.35 -8.42 17.28
N ALA A 42 1.07 -8.64 16.95
CA ALA A 42 0.53 -9.99 16.81
C ALA A 42 1.26 -10.82 15.73
N VAL A 43 1.56 -10.22 14.57
CA VAL A 43 2.30 -10.90 13.49
C VAL A 43 3.71 -11.31 13.92
N VAL A 44 4.42 -10.46 14.69
CA VAL A 44 5.75 -10.81 15.22
C VAL A 44 5.65 -11.95 16.23
N ASN A 45 4.66 -11.92 17.12
CA ASN A 45 4.46 -13.01 18.08
C ASN A 45 4.15 -14.34 17.37
N SER A 46 3.28 -14.33 16.36
CA SER A 46 3.00 -15.52 15.55
C SER A 46 4.25 -16.03 14.81
N TRP A 47 5.15 -15.14 14.36
CA TRP A 47 6.43 -15.55 13.76
C TRP A 47 7.36 -16.23 14.76
N LEU A 48 7.39 -15.77 16.01
CA LEU A 48 8.18 -16.41 17.06
C LEU A 48 7.66 -17.83 17.36
N GLU A 49 6.35 -18.01 17.49
CA GLU A 49 5.73 -19.33 17.67
C GLU A 49 6.00 -20.24 16.46
N TYR A 50 5.83 -19.73 15.23
CA TYR A 50 6.18 -20.46 14.01
C TYR A 50 7.63 -20.97 14.03
N ARG A 51 8.59 -20.16 14.48
CA ARG A 51 9.99 -20.58 14.59
C ARG A 51 10.21 -21.64 15.65
N LEU A 52 9.45 -21.62 16.76
CA LEU A 52 9.51 -22.66 17.77
C LEU A 52 8.99 -23.98 17.22
N ASP A 53 7.84 -23.95 16.55
CA ASP A 53 7.23 -25.15 15.95
C ASP A 53 8.05 -25.70 14.80
N ALA A 54 8.65 -24.84 13.98
CA ALA A 54 9.55 -25.25 12.91
C ALA A 54 10.77 -26.03 13.45
N LYS A 55 11.30 -25.61 14.60
CA LYS A 55 12.39 -26.33 15.28
C LYS A 55 11.91 -27.66 15.86
N ARG A 56 10.72 -27.71 16.47
CA ARG A 56 10.12 -28.95 16.98
C ARG A 56 9.86 -29.97 15.87
N ALA A 57 9.49 -29.49 14.68
CA ALA A 57 9.32 -30.30 13.48
C ALA A 57 10.64 -30.68 12.79
N ASN A 58 11.80 -30.31 13.35
CA ASN A 58 13.13 -30.53 12.77
C ASN A 58 13.28 -30.02 11.33
N LEU A 59 12.66 -28.88 11.01
CA LEU A 59 12.87 -28.22 9.72
C LEU A 59 14.31 -27.73 9.60
N GLN A 60 14.86 -27.82 8.39
CA GLN A 60 16.18 -27.25 8.13
C GLN A 60 16.10 -25.73 8.21
N THR A 61 17.17 -25.08 8.65
CA THR A 61 17.21 -23.62 8.83
C THR A 61 16.87 -22.84 7.56
N LYS A 62 17.19 -23.39 6.39
CA LYS A 62 16.86 -22.82 5.07
C LYS A 62 15.36 -22.82 4.74
N ASP A 63 14.60 -23.71 5.37
CA ASP A 63 13.16 -23.87 5.16
C ASP A 63 12.34 -23.03 6.17
N ILE A 64 13.02 -22.39 7.14
CA ILE A 64 12.40 -21.50 8.12
C ILE A 64 12.38 -20.08 7.56
N LEU A 65 11.19 -19.52 7.42
CA LEU A 65 11.02 -18.16 6.91
C LEU A 65 11.59 -17.12 7.88
N ASP A 66 12.32 -16.15 7.34
CA ASP A 66 12.64 -14.93 8.07
C ASP A 66 11.38 -14.07 8.29
N LEU A 67 11.51 -13.02 9.10
CA LEU A 67 10.37 -12.18 9.45
C LEU A 67 9.75 -11.49 8.21
N LEU A 68 10.56 -11.13 7.21
CA LEU A 68 10.08 -10.44 6.02
C LEU A 68 9.19 -11.37 5.17
N HIS A 69 9.67 -12.56 4.85
CA HIS A 69 8.93 -13.54 4.06
C HIS A 69 7.70 -14.03 4.81
N PHE A 70 7.80 -14.21 6.13
CA PHE A 70 6.64 -14.53 6.96
C PHE A 70 5.56 -13.45 6.86
N LYS A 71 5.93 -12.17 7.02
CA LYS A 71 5.00 -11.03 6.88
C LYS A 71 4.40 -10.96 5.47
N MET A 72 5.20 -11.23 4.44
CA MET A 72 4.73 -11.26 3.05
C MET A 72 3.69 -12.35 2.84
N ASN A 73 3.91 -13.56 3.35
CA ASN A 73 2.95 -14.67 3.26
C ASN A 73 1.64 -14.32 3.99
N VAL A 74 1.72 -13.76 5.19
CA VAL A 74 0.52 -13.30 5.93
C VAL A 74 -0.26 -12.26 5.11
N ALA A 75 0.43 -11.27 4.54
CA ALA A 75 -0.20 -10.25 3.72
C ALA A 75 -0.87 -10.85 2.46
N GLN A 76 -0.20 -11.79 1.78
CA GLN A 76 -0.75 -12.48 0.61
C GLN A 76 -2.02 -13.27 0.97
N CYS A 77 -2.03 -13.97 2.10
CA CYS A 77 -3.21 -14.66 2.59
C CYS A 77 -4.37 -13.67 2.82
N LEU A 78 -4.15 -12.59 3.55
CA LEU A 78 -5.18 -11.59 3.86
C LEU A 78 -5.76 -10.90 2.62
N VAL A 79 -4.92 -10.58 1.64
CA VAL A 79 -5.34 -10.01 0.36
C VAL A 79 -6.15 -11.02 -0.47
N SER A 80 -5.84 -12.30 -0.36
CA SER A 80 -6.49 -13.36 -1.14
C SER A 80 -7.82 -13.80 -0.55
N VAL A 81 -8.01 -13.70 0.78
CA VAL A 81 -9.27 -14.04 1.47
C VAL A 81 -10.48 -13.29 0.91
N HIS A 82 -10.28 -12.08 0.38
CA HIS A 82 -11.36 -11.23 -0.13
C HIS A 82 -11.39 -11.10 -1.65
N LYS A 83 -10.63 -11.93 -2.39
CA LYS A 83 -10.79 -12.02 -3.85
C LYS A 83 -11.94 -12.98 -4.15
N PRO A 84 -13.16 -12.52 -4.48
CA PRO A 84 -14.02 -13.36 -5.30
C PRO A 84 -13.22 -13.65 -6.58
N VAL A 85 -13.20 -14.90 -7.03
CA VAL A 85 -12.66 -15.30 -8.33
C VAL A 85 -13.03 -14.21 -9.32
N ALA A 86 -12.02 -13.55 -9.90
CA ALA A 86 -12.24 -12.33 -10.66
C ALA A 86 -13.32 -12.56 -11.72
N ALA A 87 -14.54 -12.11 -11.46
CA ALA A 87 -15.44 -11.73 -12.54
C ALA A 87 -14.65 -10.68 -13.31
N LYS A 88 -14.19 -11.05 -14.51
CA LYS A 88 -13.49 -10.17 -15.44
C LYS A 88 -14.10 -8.78 -15.30
N ARG A 89 -13.29 -7.79 -14.89
CA ARG A 89 -13.66 -6.37 -14.91
C ARG A 89 -13.97 -6.00 -16.37
N ARG A 90 -15.17 -6.34 -16.85
CA ARG A 90 -15.82 -5.62 -17.92
C ARG A 90 -16.56 -4.49 -17.23
N ARG A 91 -16.21 -3.26 -17.60
CA ARG A 91 -17.02 -2.08 -17.33
C ARG A 91 -18.45 -2.42 -17.79
N PRO A 92 -19.47 -2.42 -16.92
CA PRO A 92 -20.84 -2.49 -17.38
C PRO A 92 -21.10 -1.24 -18.20
N SER A 93 -21.18 -1.37 -19.53
CA SER A 93 -21.68 -0.30 -20.37
C SER A 93 -23.20 -0.30 -20.21
N MET A 94 -23.70 0.51 -19.28
CA MET A 94 -25.12 0.84 -19.17
C MET A 94 -25.33 2.30 -19.55
N SER A 95 -24.74 2.72 -20.66
CA SER A 95 -25.07 3.98 -21.32
C SER A 95 -25.64 3.62 -22.69
N PRO A 96 -26.79 4.18 -23.10
CA PRO A 96 -27.30 3.98 -24.45
C PRO A 96 -26.22 4.43 -25.43
N GLU A 97 -25.97 3.56 -26.41
CA GLU A 97 -25.00 3.74 -27.48
C GLU A 97 -25.31 5.05 -28.22
N PRO A 98 -24.48 6.10 -28.11
CA PRO A 98 -24.70 7.30 -28.89
C PRO A 98 -24.22 6.99 -30.32
N GLN A 99 -25.14 7.15 -31.26
CA GLN A 99 -25.03 7.00 -32.73
C GLN A 99 -23.64 7.36 -33.30
N PRO A 100 -23.19 6.79 -34.42
CA PRO A 100 -21.85 7.02 -34.98
C PRO A 100 -21.62 8.51 -35.29
N HIS A 101 -20.97 9.23 -34.37
CA HIS A 101 -20.43 10.56 -34.63
C HIS A 101 -19.08 10.37 -35.32
N ALA A 102 -18.93 11.07 -36.44
CA ALA A 102 -17.77 11.06 -37.33
C ALA A 102 -16.45 11.08 -36.54
N HIS A 103 -15.47 10.30 -37.02
CA HIS A 103 -14.11 10.30 -36.51
C HIS A 103 -13.59 11.73 -36.35
N ARG A 104 -13.42 12.17 -35.10
CA ARG A 104 -12.60 13.34 -34.80
C ARG A 104 -11.16 12.96 -35.17
N PRO A 105 -10.47 13.73 -36.03
CA PRO A 105 -9.05 13.49 -36.26
C PRO A 105 -8.34 13.57 -34.91
N GLN A 106 -7.60 12.51 -34.57
CA GLN A 106 -6.68 12.54 -33.47
C GLN A 106 -5.65 13.62 -33.82
N VAL A 107 -5.69 14.75 -33.11
CA VAL A 107 -4.58 15.71 -33.13
C VAL A 107 -3.41 14.91 -32.57
N GLN A 108 -2.54 14.45 -33.47
CA GLN A 108 -1.22 14.00 -33.08
C GLN A 108 -0.56 15.26 -32.56
N ASP A 109 -0.42 15.38 -31.24
CA ASP A 109 0.45 16.40 -30.68
C ASP A 109 1.80 16.22 -31.37
N ALA A 110 2.14 17.17 -32.25
CA ALA A 110 3.36 17.11 -33.01
C ALA A 110 4.48 17.15 -31.98
N ARG A 111 5.09 15.99 -31.74
CA ARG A 111 6.23 15.89 -30.84
C ARG A 111 7.25 16.92 -31.33
N PRO A 112 7.66 17.90 -30.51
CA PRO A 112 8.59 18.93 -30.94
C PRO A 112 9.89 18.26 -31.44
N LEU A 113 10.50 18.87 -32.46
CA LEU A 113 11.72 18.36 -33.10
C LEU A 113 12.79 18.09 -32.04
N SER A 114 13.63 17.07 -32.25
CA SER A 114 14.65 16.63 -31.28
C SER A 114 15.58 17.76 -30.85
N GLU A 115 15.84 18.72 -31.74
CA GLU A 115 16.67 19.91 -31.46
C GLU A 115 16.09 20.80 -30.35
N VAL A 116 14.76 20.83 -30.20
CA VAL A 116 14.04 21.58 -29.16
C VAL A 116 13.94 20.76 -27.86
N GLN A 117 13.93 19.43 -27.95
CA GLN A 117 13.92 18.57 -26.75
C GLN A 117 15.23 18.57 -25.98
N TYR A 118 16.35 18.87 -26.65
CA TYR A 118 17.70 18.85 -26.08
C TYR A 118 18.41 20.20 -26.14
N ASP A 119 17.68 21.30 -26.40
CA ASP A 119 18.27 22.63 -26.25
C ASP A 119 18.59 22.82 -24.76
N MET A 120 19.86 23.05 -24.45
CA MET A 120 20.45 23.02 -23.10
C MET A 120 20.07 24.27 -22.28
N VAL A 121 18.84 24.75 -22.44
CA VAL A 121 18.31 25.93 -21.78
C VAL A 121 17.41 25.47 -20.63
N ASP A 122 17.89 25.70 -19.41
CA ASP A 122 17.22 25.40 -18.14
C ASP A 122 15.73 25.76 -18.13
N HIS A 123 14.87 24.78 -17.87
CA HIS A 123 13.45 24.99 -17.56
C HIS A 123 13.12 24.35 -16.21
N MET A 124 13.56 24.97 -15.13
CA MET A 124 12.98 24.72 -13.80
C MET A 124 12.00 25.85 -13.50
N PRO A 125 10.70 25.58 -13.30
CA PRO A 125 9.77 26.63 -12.89
C PRO A 125 9.98 26.98 -11.41
N ASN A 126 9.93 28.29 -11.12
CA ASN A 126 9.77 28.84 -9.76
C ASN A 126 8.40 28.49 -9.17
#